data_AF-A0A6N4T8W3-F1
#
_entry.id   AF-A0A6N4T8W3-F1
#
_cell.length_a   1.000
_cell.length_b   1.000
_cell.length_c   1.000
_cell.angle_alpha   90.00
_cell.angle_beta   90.00
_cell.angle_gamma   90.00
#
_symmetry.space_group_name_H-M   'P 1'
#
loop_
_entity.id
_entity.type
_entity.pdbx_description
1 polymer ?
#
loop_
_entity_poly.entity_id
_entity_poly.type
_entity_poly.pdbx_seq_one_letter_code
_entity_poly.pdbx_strand_id
1 'polypeptide(L)'
;MAYIIGNESHTDEKTYGYDSSEPNTTFKVKLSKKSFGKLSSSDLVDWYALELDGPADYILNLSTDSVNSLGRPWAKSNSGVKIEITDRNGNPVSGASSAVNTEIFETSINFHYTGQANYTDYFVKVTNQGNPEADYMLFLNKFGKTTDIMGPTLQSIEIPDTLDLSKNDGQLKITTYAKDDISGIRSFAIVLDAPITYDLKNNGGTSNTLTLTGANDSWKDGASTQTFSIDRTSKNGTYNVVRVDITDYDGNVTSYNSLLLQALFRVNTKIKVYGAIDDVPPTVVSFSPTQLGKPMPIRDELVVTFNEAVVLGFGIITIKDETGKVVASFDAINNRNMSIMDQNKLVIPYMVTLAYDTKYTLSIPKGAIWDLNANFYAGSSDFTFWTIPNPSAVGKNVNGTEGNDYLTGSSLNDVFLAGSGNDIIIAGGGDDIITGGNGLDTLVYTGKKANYTISGNATSLVVKDNFGKDGTDTAGQVERLQFADVTVAFDVNGVAGQAYRIYQAAFGRKPDLAGLGYWIKDMDKGSSLTTVAAGFFQSAEFKQLYGSSPSISTLINNFYQNVLHRAPDQAGFDYWSNQLNKGMISPAGALASFCESAENQAQVIGQIQNGVVYTEWLG
;
A
#
# COMPACT_ATOMS: atom_id res chain seq x y z
N MET A 1 18.84 -1.72 -61.36
CA MET A 1 17.89 -0.71 -60.87
C MET A 1 16.49 -1.26 -61.02
N ALA A 2 15.79 -1.40 -59.89
CA ALA A 2 14.36 -1.63 -59.64
C ALA A 2 13.49 -2.33 -60.70
N TYR A 3 13.13 -3.59 -60.41
CA TYR A 3 11.93 -4.23 -60.95
C TYR A 3 10.74 -3.88 -60.03
N ILE A 4 9.63 -3.46 -60.65
CA ILE A 4 8.35 -3.20 -59.99
C ILE A 4 7.76 -4.56 -59.60
N ILE A 5 7.68 -4.82 -58.29
CA ILE A 5 7.00 -5.99 -57.71
C ILE A 5 5.55 -5.59 -57.45
N GLY A 6 4.64 -6.09 -58.30
CA GLY A 6 3.19 -6.00 -58.10
C GLY A 6 2.76 -6.97 -56.99
N ASN A 7 2.07 -6.42 -55.99
CA ASN A 7 1.71 -7.06 -54.74
C ASN A 7 0.32 -7.72 -54.84
N GLU A 8 0.21 -8.80 -55.62
CA GLU A 8 -1.01 -9.62 -55.64
C GLU A 8 -0.74 -10.98 -54.98
N SER A 9 -1.46 -11.23 -53.88
CA SER A 9 -1.41 -12.43 -53.07
C SER A 9 -1.80 -13.69 -53.87
N HIS A 10 -0.83 -14.51 -54.26
CA HIS A 10 -1.07 -15.81 -54.88
C HIS A 10 -0.76 -16.89 -53.83
N THR A 11 -1.76 -17.68 -53.43
CA THR A 11 -1.59 -18.81 -52.51
C THR A 11 -1.01 -19.97 -53.31
N ASP A 12 0.33 -20.09 -53.29
CA ASP A 12 1.06 -21.26 -53.78
C ASP A 12 1.73 -21.95 -52.59
N GLU A 13 1.51 -23.25 -52.47
CA GLU A 13 2.11 -24.16 -51.49
C GLU A 13 3.65 -24.23 -51.62
N LYS A 14 4.21 -24.16 -52.84
CA LYS A 14 5.66 -24.31 -53.06
C LYS A 14 6.47 -23.01 -53.14
N THR A 15 5.82 -21.84 -53.14
CA THR A 15 6.55 -20.56 -53.03
C THR A 15 6.97 -20.25 -51.57
N TYR A 16 6.37 -20.91 -50.57
CA TYR A 16 6.65 -20.66 -49.14
C TYR A 16 7.17 -21.85 -48.32
N GLY A 17 7.31 -23.05 -48.89
CA GLY A 17 7.90 -24.21 -48.19
C GLY A 17 7.00 -24.83 -47.11
N TYR A 18 5.69 -24.75 -47.28
CA TYR A 18 4.70 -25.38 -46.39
C TYR A 18 3.91 -26.45 -47.16
N ASP A 19 3.43 -27.46 -46.46
CA ASP A 19 2.69 -28.62 -47.00
C ASP A 19 1.29 -28.64 -46.37
N SER A 20 0.27 -28.81 -47.19
CA SER A 20 -1.14 -28.81 -46.82
C SER A 20 -1.73 -30.21 -46.64
N SER A 21 -0.92 -31.21 -46.30
CA SER A 21 -1.27 -32.63 -46.12
C SER A 21 -2.45 -32.95 -45.19
N GLU A 22 -2.89 -32.01 -44.35
CA GLU A 22 -4.08 -32.13 -43.51
C GLU A 22 -5.04 -30.92 -43.65
N PRO A 23 -6.36 -31.13 -43.51
CA PRO A 23 -7.37 -30.07 -43.56
C PRO A 23 -7.07 -28.95 -42.55
N ASN A 24 -6.77 -27.75 -43.04
CA ASN A 24 -6.49 -26.59 -42.19
C ASN A 24 -6.95 -25.28 -42.84
N THR A 25 -7.13 -24.23 -42.03
CA THR A 25 -7.68 -22.95 -42.49
C THR A 25 -6.64 -21.96 -43.01
N THR A 26 -5.37 -22.37 -43.05
CA THR A 26 -4.23 -21.54 -43.47
C THR A 26 -4.25 -21.33 -44.98
N PHE A 27 -4.48 -22.40 -45.75
CA PHE A 27 -4.56 -22.35 -47.21
C PHE A 27 -6.02 -22.20 -47.64
N LYS A 28 -6.30 -21.21 -48.51
CA LYS A 28 -7.67 -20.87 -48.90
C LYS A 28 -7.81 -20.72 -50.40
N VAL A 29 -8.88 -21.30 -50.96
CA VAL A 29 -9.39 -20.88 -52.27
C VAL A 29 -10.38 -19.76 -52.04
N LYS A 30 -10.03 -18.56 -52.52
CA LYS A 30 -10.86 -17.36 -52.34
C LYS A 30 -11.72 -17.11 -53.56
N LEU A 31 -12.92 -16.58 -53.31
CA LEU A 31 -13.85 -16.21 -54.37
C LEU A 31 -13.16 -15.29 -55.40
N SER A 32 -13.30 -15.64 -56.68
CA SER A 32 -12.73 -14.92 -57.82
C SER A 32 -11.21 -14.73 -57.78
N LYS A 33 -10.50 -15.54 -56.98
CA LYS A 33 -9.03 -15.62 -57.00
C LYS A 33 -8.58 -17.00 -57.43
N LYS A 34 -7.44 -17.04 -58.12
CA LYS A 34 -6.76 -18.28 -58.51
C LYS A 34 -5.88 -18.76 -57.36
N SER A 35 -6.01 -20.02 -56.99
CA SER A 35 -5.11 -20.72 -56.09
C SER A 35 -4.34 -21.76 -56.89
N PHE A 36 -3.07 -21.97 -56.57
CA PHE A 36 -2.17 -22.81 -57.37
C PHE A 36 -1.51 -23.85 -56.47
N GLY A 37 -1.29 -25.04 -57.01
CA GLY A 37 -0.60 -26.11 -56.29
C GLY A 37 0.12 -27.07 -57.24
N LYS A 38 0.97 -27.90 -56.65
CA LYS A 38 1.79 -28.88 -57.38
C LYS A 38 1.92 -30.15 -56.57
N LEU A 39 1.53 -31.28 -57.14
CA LEU A 39 1.66 -32.62 -56.57
C LEU A 39 2.82 -33.39 -57.22
N SER A 40 3.35 -34.38 -56.51
CA SER A 40 4.43 -35.25 -57.00
C SER A 40 4.29 -36.68 -56.48
N SER A 41 5.22 -37.57 -56.81
CA SER A 41 5.24 -38.93 -56.27
C SER A 41 5.44 -39.00 -54.74
N SER A 42 5.97 -37.93 -54.12
CA SER A 42 6.15 -37.83 -52.66
C SER A 42 5.08 -37.00 -51.97
N ASP A 43 4.18 -36.38 -52.73
CA ASP A 43 3.25 -35.35 -52.31
C ASP A 43 1.90 -35.60 -52.99
N LEU A 44 1.01 -36.29 -52.26
CA LEU A 44 -0.14 -36.98 -52.84
C LEU A 44 -1.47 -36.29 -52.58
N VAL A 45 -1.56 -35.39 -51.59
CA VAL A 45 -2.81 -34.76 -51.18
C VAL A 45 -2.58 -33.37 -50.63
N ASP A 46 -3.32 -32.41 -51.19
CA ASP A 46 -3.34 -31.02 -50.72
C ASP A 46 -4.73 -30.64 -50.22
N TRP A 47 -4.78 -29.77 -49.22
CA TRP A 47 -6.03 -29.30 -48.61
C TRP A 47 -6.14 -27.78 -48.61
N TYR A 48 -7.28 -27.29 -49.10
CA TYR A 48 -7.60 -25.85 -49.09
C TYR A 48 -8.97 -25.61 -48.45
N ALA A 49 -9.06 -24.71 -47.48
CA ALA A 49 -10.34 -24.21 -47.02
C ALA A 49 -11.03 -23.34 -48.10
N LEU A 50 -12.34 -23.46 -48.25
CA LEU A 50 -13.12 -22.61 -49.15
C LEU A 50 -13.54 -21.31 -48.45
N GLU A 51 -13.15 -20.17 -49.00
CA GLU A 51 -13.66 -18.86 -48.54
C GLU A 51 -14.93 -18.51 -49.33
N LEU A 52 -16.06 -18.96 -48.79
CA LEU A 52 -17.40 -18.68 -49.31
C LEU A 52 -17.91 -17.34 -48.75
N ASP A 53 -18.85 -16.71 -49.44
CA ASP A 53 -19.39 -15.38 -49.10
C ASP A 53 -20.92 -15.42 -48.89
N GLY A 54 -21.44 -16.55 -48.41
CA GLY A 54 -22.85 -16.76 -48.06
C GLY A 54 -23.53 -17.87 -48.87
N PRO A 55 -24.80 -18.19 -48.60
CA PRO A 55 -25.52 -19.23 -49.32
C PRO A 55 -25.63 -18.91 -50.83
N ALA A 56 -25.22 -19.84 -51.70
CA ALA A 56 -25.33 -19.73 -53.16
C ALA A 56 -24.88 -21.01 -53.86
N ASP A 57 -25.07 -21.04 -55.18
CA ASP A 57 -24.38 -22.00 -56.05
C ASP A 57 -22.96 -21.51 -56.37
N TYR A 58 -22.00 -22.40 -56.15
CA TYR A 58 -20.59 -22.19 -56.42
C TYR A 58 -20.09 -23.18 -57.45
N ILE A 59 -19.17 -22.73 -58.29
CA ILE A 59 -18.40 -23.55 -59.20
C ILE A 59 -16.93 -23.48 -58.82
N LEU A 60 -16.34 -24.62 -58.50
CA LEU A 60 -14.91 -24.78 -58.34
C LEU A 60 -14.35 -25.38 -59.63
N ASN A 61 -13.47 -24.64 -60.29
CA ASN A 61 -12.81 -25.07 -61.52
C ASN A 61 -11.40 -25.56 -61.23
N LEU A 62 -11.03 -26.69 -61.82
CA LEU A 62 -9.68 -27.24 -61.89
C LEU A 62 -9.16 -27.07 -63.31
N SER A 63 -8.04 -26.37 -63.47
CA SER A 63 -7.44 -26.08 -64.77
C SER A 63 -5.91 -26.21 -64.75
N THR A 64 -5.32 -26.39 -65.93
CA THR A 64 -3.89 -26.19 -66.19
C THR A 64 -3.72 -24.85 -66.90
N ASP A 65 -3.10 -23.87 -66.26
CA ASP A 65 -2.67 -22.67 -66.98
C ASP A 65 -1.34 -22.94 -67.70
N SER A 66 -1.17 -22.39 -68.89
CA SER A 66 0.05 -22.57 -69.69
C SER A 66 1.16 -21.57 -69.32
N VAL A 67 0.88 -20.56 -68.50
CA VAL A 67 1.88 -19.57 -68.07
C VAL A 67 1.60 -19.06 -66.66
N ASN A 68 2.58 -19.15 -65.74
CA ASN A 68 2.51 -18.40 -64.49
C ASN A 68 2.88 -16.92 -64.70
N SER A 69 2.59 -16.04 -63.74
CA SER A 69 2.91 -14.60 -63.78
C SER A 69 4.42 -14.26 -63.85
N LEU A 70 5.29 -15.28 -63.86
CA LEU A 70 6.75 -15.17 -63.93
C LEU A 70 7.34 -15.78 -65.22
N GLY A 71 6.51 -16.15 -66.20
CA GLY A 71 6.97 -16.63 -67.52
C GLY A 71 7.70 -17.96 -67.50
N ARG A 72 7.54 -18.80 -66.45
CA ARG A 72 8.09 -20.16 -66.42
C ARG A 72 7.01 -21.17 -66.85
N PRO A 73 7.29 -22.08 -67.79
CA PRO A 73 6.34 -23.12 -68.16
C PRO A 73 6.18 -24.11 -67.00
N TRP A 74 4.96 -24.21 -66.47
CA TRP A 74 4.54 -25.29 -65.56
C TRP A 74 4.40 -26.60 -66.36
N ALA A 75 4.50 -27.75 -65.69
CA ALA A 75 4.41 -29.07 -66.34
C ALA A 75 3.06 -29.20 -67.07
N LYS A 76 3.09 -29.77 -68.28
CA LYS A 76 1.99 -29.70 -69.28
C LYS A 76 0.76 -30.58 -68.98
N SER A 77 0.52 -31.00 -67.73
CA SER A 77 -0.60 -31.91 -67.42
C SER A 77 -1.01 -31.92 -65.94
N ASN A 78 -2.32 -31.76 -65.68
CA ASN A 78 -3.01 -32.10 -64.43
C ASN A 78 -3.77 -33.43 -64.54
N SER A 79 -3.45 -34.25 -65.55
CA SER A 79 -4.06 -35.57 -65.72
C SER A 79 -3.78 -36.42 -64.49
N GLY A 80 -4.81 -37.10 -63.98
CA GLY A 80 -4.77 -37.86 -62.74
C GLY A 80 -4.97 -37.04 -61.46
N VAL A 81 -5.33 -35.75 -61.53
CA VAL A 81 -5.69 -34.96 -60.34
C VAL A 81 -7.19 -35.09 -60.06
N LYS A 82 -7.53 -35.46 -58.81
CA LYS A 82 -8.90 -35.51 -58.31
C LYS A 82 -9.14 -34.35 -57.37
N ILE A 83 -10.29 -33.67 -57.48
CA ILE A 83 -10.78 -32.71 -56.49
C ILE A 83 -12.09 -33.18 -55.87
N GLU A 84 -12.22 -32.94 -54.56
CA GLU A 84 -13.40 -33.29 -53.77
C GLU A 84 -13.73 -32.15 -52.81
N ILE A 85 -15.02 -31.82 -52.68
CA ILE A 85 -15.49 -30.94 -51.61
C ILE A 85 -15.83 -31.79 -50.39
N THR A 86 -15.21 -31.47 -49.27
CA THR A 86 -15.23 -32.28 -48.06
C THR A 86 -15.46 -31.44 -46.82
N ASP A 87 -15.92 -32.08 -45.74
CA ASP A 87 -15.92 -31.51 -44.40
C ASP A 87 -14.49 -31.50 -43.80
N ARG A 88 -14.32 -30.96 -42.59
CA ARG A 88 -13.02 -30.94 -41.88
C ARG A 88 -12.43 -32.34 -41.61
N ASN A 89 -13.26 -33.37 -41.59
CA ASN A 89 -12.80 -34.75 -41.37
C ASN A 89 -12.47 -35.46 -42.69
N GLY A 90 -12.62 -34.76 -43.82
CA GLY A 90 -12.37 -35.27 -45.15
C GLY A 90 -13.49 -36.13 -45.74
N ASN A 91 -14.69 -36.10 -45.16
CA ASN A 91 -15.85 -36.77 -45.71
C ASN A 91 -16.47 -35.91 -46.82
N PRO A 92 -16.91 -36.49 -47.95
CA PRO A 92 -17.62 -35.74 -49.00
C PRO A 92 -18.87 -35.05 -48.45
N VAL A 93 -19.07 -33.79 -48.83
CA VAL A 93 -20.29 -33.05 -48.46
C VAL A 93 -21.47 -33.54 -49.30
N SER A 94 -22.61 -33.82 -48.66
CA SER A 94 -23.85 -34.17 -49.35
C SER A 94 -24.26 -33.10 -50.38
N GLY A 95 -24.50 -33.51 -51.63
CA GLY A 95 -24.84 -32.62 -52.74
C GLY A 95 -23.64 -32.01 -53.47
N ALA A 96 -22.41 -32.18 -52.97
CA ALA A 96 -21.19 -31.82 -53.68
C ALA A 96 -20.66 -33.02 -54.48
N SER A 97 -20.27 -32.78 -55.73
CA SER A 97 -19.71 -33.82 -56.61
C SER A 97 -18.21 -34.00 -56.36
N SER A 98 -17.64 -35.11 -56.86
CA SER A 98 -16.18 -35.27 -57.01
C SER A 98 -15.84 -35.25 -58.50
N ALA A 99 -14.68 -34.69 -58.85
CA ALA A 99 -14.22 -34.65 -60.23
C ALA A 99 -12.80 -35.22 -60.29
N VAL A 100 -12.57 -36.10 -61.26
CA VAL A 100 -11.25 -36.63 -61.61
C VAL A 100 -10.90 -36.12 -62.99
N ASN A 101 -9.75 -35.48 -63.13
CA ASN A 101 -9.27 -35.07 -64.44
C ASN A 101 -8.52 -36.23 -65.11
N THR A 102 -9.04 -36.77 -66.22
CA THR A 102 -8.44 -37.89 -66.96
C THR A 102 -7.76 -37.47 -68.27
N GLU A 103 -7.86 -36.20 -68.68
CA GLU A 103 -7.30 -35.66 -69.92
C GLU A 103 -6.55 -34.32 -69.68
N ILE A 104 -6.13 -33.61 -70.72
CA ILE A 104 -5.36 -32.33 -70.62
C ILE A 104 -6.33 -31.10 -70.62
N PHE A 105 -7.62 -31.30 -70.34
CA PHE A 105 -8.65 -30.24 -70.38
C PHE A 105 -9.19 -29.91 -68.98
N GLU A 106 -9.86 -28.77 -68.83
CA GLU A 106 -10.40 -28.26 -67.56
C GLU A 106 -11.58 -29.11 -67.04
N THR A 107 -11.72 -29.23 -65.72
CA THR A 107 -12.87 -29.87 -65.06
C THR A 107 -13.48 -28.96 -64.00
N SER A 108 -14.76 -29.10 -63.69
CA SER A 108 -15.42 -28.26 -62.69
C SER A 108 -16.38 -29.06 -61.80
N ILE A 109 -16.48 -28.63 -60.54
CA ILE A 109 -17.44 -29.12 -59.56
C ILE A 109 -18.40 -27.99 -59.23
N ASN A 110 -19.69 -28.23 -59.48
CA ASN A 110 -20.76 -27.39 -58.97
C ASN A 110 -21.20 -27.91 -57.60
N PHE A 111 -21.39 -27.01 -56.65
CA PHE A 111 -21.98 -27.34 -55.36
C PHE A 111 -22.83 -26.17 -54.86
N HIS A 112 -23.92 -26.52 -54.18
CA HIS A 112 -24.76 -25.56 -53.50
C HIS A 112 -24.30 -25.43 -52.05
N TYR A 113 -23.91 -24.23 -51.63
CA TYR A 113 -23.63 -23.93 -50.23
C TYR A 113 -24.83 -23.27 -49.60
N THR A 114 -25.30 -23.83 -48.50
CA THR A 114 -26.53 -23.43 -47.81
C THR A 114 -26.27 -22.49 -46.62
N GLY A 115 -25.04 -21.97 -46.46
CA GLY A 115 -24.66 -21.13 -45.30
C GLY A 115 -24.55 -21.88 -43.98
N GLN A 116 -24.56 -23.22 -44.03
CA GLN A 116 -24.91 -24.06 -42.89
C GLN A 116 -23.76 -24.45 -41.96
N ALA A 117 -22.54 -24.01 -42.25
CA ALA A 117 -21.35 -24.26 -41.46
C ALA A 117 -20.48 -22.99 -41.44
N ASN A 118 -19.61 -22.86 -40.44
CA ASN A 118 -18.66 -21.76 -40.43
C ASN A 118 -17.87 -21.77 -41.74
N TYR A 119 -17.44 -20.61 -42.25
CA TYR A 119 -16.61 -20.48 -43.46
C TYR A 119 -15.30 -21.30 -43.44
N THR A 120 -15.05 -22.05 -42.37
CA THR A 120 -13.89 -22.88 -42.06
C THR A 120 -14.20 -24.38 -42.08
N ASP A 121 -15.41 -24.80 -42.47
CA ASP A 121 -15.84 -26.20 -42.39
C ASP A 121 -15.89 -26.92 -43.75
N TYR A 122 -15.70 -26.19 -44.86
CA TYR A 122 -15.64 -26.75 -46.22
C TYR A 122 -14.23 -26.69 -46.77
N PHE A 123 -13.76 -27.83 -47.28
CA PHE A 123 -12.42 -27.98 -47.81
C PHE A 123 -12.45 -28.58 -49.22
N VAL A 124 -11.52 -28.12 -50.06
CA VAL A 124 -11.13 -28.82 -51.28
C VAL A 124 -10.00 -29.77 -50.93
N LYS A 125 -10.24 -31.06 -51.11
CA LYS A 125 -9.20 -32.07 -51.11
C LYS A 125 -8.74 -32.28 -52.55
N VAL A 126 -7.47 -32.01 -52.82
CA VAL A 126 -6.84 -32.30 -54.11
C VAL A 126 -6.00 -33.56 -53.94
N THR A 127 -6.11 -34.54 -54.84
CA THR A 127 -5.42 -35.82 -54.70
C THR A 127 -4.74 -36.23 -56.01
N ASN A 128 -3.48 -36.62 -55.92
CA ASN A 128 -2.69 -37.16 -57.02
C ASN A 128 -2.98 -38.66 -57.23
N GLN A 129 -3.54 -39.03 -58.38
CA GLN A 129 -3.85 -40.42 -58.73
C GLN A 129 -2.77 -41.05 -59.62
N GLY A 130 -1.50 -40.90 -59.23
CA GLY A 130 -0.38 -41.61 -59.84
C GLY A 130 0.40 -40.85 -60.91
N ASN A 131 0.33 -39.51 -60.93
CA ASN A 131 1.16 -38.69 -61.80
C ASN A 131 2.50 -38.35 -61.13
N PRO A 132 3.67 -38.55 -61.79
CA PRO A 132 4.98 -38.23 -61.20
C PRO A 132 5.15 -36.73 -60.87
N GLU A 133 4.54 -35.83 -61.65
CA GLU A 133 4.46 -34.39 -61.37
C GLU A 133 3.17 -33.80 -61.98
N ALA A 134 2.32 -33.19 -61.16
CA ALA A 134 1.08 -32.56 -61.63
C ALA A 134 0.95 -31.14 -61.06
N ASP A 135 0.84 -30.17 -61.96
CA ASP A 135 0.60 -28.77 -61.61
C ASP A 135 -0.88 -28.44 -61.84
N TYR A 136 -1.51 -27.70 -60.93
CA TYR A 136 -2.93 -27.37 -61.03
C TYR A 136 -3.29 -25.97 -60.52
N MET A 137 -4.39 -25.45 -61.04
CA MET A 137 -5.00 -24.19 -60.63
C MET A 137 -6.46 -24.43 -60.21
N LEU A 138 -6.83 -23.91 -59.05
CA LEU A 138 -8.18 -23.87 -58.53
C LEU A 138 -8.75 -22.46 -58.70
N PHE A 139 -9.98 -22.37 -59.21
CA PHE A 139 -10.69 -21.11 -59.36
C PHE A 139 -12.15 -21.24 -58.93
N LEU A 140 -12.48 -20.55 -57.84
CA LEU A 140 -13.82 -20.56 -57.25
C LEU A 140 -14.63 -19.36 -57.74
N ASN A 141 -15.79 -19.61 -58.34
CA ASN A 141 -16.76 -18.58 -58.68
C ASN A 141 -18.12 -18.88 -58.06
N LYS A 142 -18.90 -17.82 -57.88
CA LYS A 142 -20.30 -17.85 -57.47
C LYS A 142 -21.16 -17.59 -58.70
N PHE A 143 -22.20 -18.40 -58.91
CA PHE A 143 -23.13 -18.21 -60.03
C PHE A 143 -24.58 -18.36 -59.57
N GLY A 144 -25.53 -17.87 -60.36
CA GLY A 144 -26.96 -18.05 -60.09
C GLY A 144 -27.65 -17.08 -59.13
N LYS A 145 -27.00 -15.99 -58.70
CA LYS A 145 -27.63 -15.02 -57.79
C LYS A 145 -28.63 -14.10 -58.52
N THR A 146 -29.87 -14.04 -58.05
CA THR A 146 -30.73 -12.87 -58.25
C THR A 146 -30.34 -11.85 -57.19
N THR A 147 -30.04 -10.61 -57.57
CA THR A 147 -29.60 -9.58 -56.61
C THR A 147 -30.74 -9.31 -55.62
N ASP A 148 -30.51 -9.63 -54.35
CA ASP A 148 -31.42 -9.27 -53.27
C ASP A 148 -31.23 -7.81 -52.90
N ILE A 149 -32.33 -7.07 -52.85
CA ILE A 149 -32.37 -5.65 -52.50
C ILE A 149 -33.24 -5.37 -51.27
N MET A 150 -33.88 -6.39 -50.71
CA MET A 150 -34.75 -6.27 -49.54
C MET A 150 -33.96 -6.68 -48.30
N GLY A 151 -34.15 -5.92 -47.21
CA GLY A 151 -33.50 -6.24 -45.94
C GLY A 151 -34.31 -7.27 -45.13
N PRO A 152 -33.67 -8.02 -44.22
CA PRO A 152 -34.35 -8.97 -43.35
C PRO A 152 -35.41 -8.32 -42.45
N THR A 153 -36.40 -9.10 -42.00
CA THR A 153 -37.44 -8.63 -41.08
C THR A 153 -37.37 -9.33 -39.73
N LEU A 154 -37.36 -8.55 -38.65
CA LEU A 154 -37.41 -9.07 -37.28
C LEU A 154 -38.80 -9.67 -37.00
N GLN A 155 -38.84 -10.83 -36.35
CA GLN A 155 -40.09 -11.44 -35.87
C GLN A 155 -40.15 -11.47 -34.35
N SER A 156 -39.04 -11.79 -33.67
CA SER A 156 -38.94 -11.73 -32.21
C SER A 156 -37.51 -11.53 -31.75
N ILE A 157 -37.36 -10.98 -30.55
CA ILE A 157 -36.09 -10.90 -29.84
C ILE A 157 -36.34 -10.99 -28.34
N GLU A 158 -35.46 -11.72 -27.65
CA GLU A 158 -35.41 -11.82 -26.21
C GLU A 158 -34.10 -11.22 -25.70
N ILE A 159 -34.24 -10.24 -24.80
CA ILE A 159 -33.13 -9.55 -24.13
C ILE A 159 -33.36 -9.66 -22.62
N PRO A 160 -32.40 -10.14 -21.82
CA PRO A 160 -32.53 -10.20 -20.38
C PRO A 160 -32.69 -8.81 -19.75
N ASP A 161 -33.58 -8.69 -18.78
CA ASP A 161 -33.84 -7.44 -18.07
C ASP A 161 -32.73 -7.06 -17.09
N THR A 162 -31.99 -8.07 -16.62
CA THR A 162 -30.98 -7.92 -15.58
C THR A 162 -29.76 -8.78 -15.88
N LEU A 163 -28.59 -8.28 -15.50
CA LEU A 163 -27.33 -8.99 -15.56
C LEU A 163 -26.58 -8.81 -14.24
N ASP A 164 -26.25 -9.92 -13.58
CA ASP A 164 -25.52 -9.92 -12.31
C ASP A 164 -24.04 -10.27 -12.54
N LEU A 165 -23.17 -9.35 -12.15
CA LEU A 165 -21.71 -9.39 -12.22
C LEU A 165 -21.08 -9.41 -10.80
N SER A 166 -21.88 -9.58 -9.75
CA SER A 166 -21.43 -9.46 -8.35
C SER A 166 -20.39 -10.49 -7.94
N LYS A 167 -20.44 -11.70 -8.53
CA LYS A 167 -19.56 -12.82 -8.16
C LYS A 167 -18.56 -13.17 -9.24
N ASN A 168 -18.99 -13.21 -10.50
CA ASN A 168 -18.21 -13.67 -11.66
C ASN A 168 -18.62 -12.87 -12.91
N ASP A 169 -17.95 -13.13 -14.04
CA ASP A 169 -18.41 -12.69 -15.36
C ASP A 169 -19.86 -13.12 -15.60
N GLY A 170 -20.69 -12.21 -16.06
CA GLY A 170 -22.11 -12.44 -16.30
C GLY A 170 -22.37 -13.05 -17.67
N GLN A 171 -23.52 -13.70 -17.84
CA GLN A 171 -23.92 -14.30 -19.11
C GLN A 171 -25.12 -13.54 -19.69
N LEU A 172 -24.89 -12.75 -20.74
CA LEU A 172 -25.94 -12.05 -21.46
C LEU A 172 -26.36 -12.88 -22.68
N LYS A 173 -27.45 -13.64 -22.53
CA LYS A 173 -28.01 -14.46 -23.61
C LYS A 173 -29.02 -13.66 -24.43
N ILE A 174 -28.78 -13.55 -25.73
CA ILE A 174 -29.69 -12.93 -26.69
C ILE A 174 -30.19 -14.01 -27.64
N THR A 175 -31.51 -14.09 -27.79
CA THR A 175 -32.16 -14.98 -28.75
C THR A 175 -32.99 -14.11 -29.69
N THR A 176 -32.84 -14.31 -30.99
CA THR A 176 -33.53 -13.52 -32.01
C THR A 176 -34.07 -14.44 -33.10
N TYR A 177 -35.22 -14.07 -33.64
CA TYR A 177 -35.80 -14.71 -34.81
C TYR A 177 -36.06 -13.65 -35.88
N ALA A 178 -35.51 -13.87 -37.07
CA ALA A 178 -35.71 -13.00 -38.22
C ALA A 178 -35.94 -13.83 -39.48
N LYS A 179 -36.54 -13.20 -40.49
CA LYS A 179 -36.77 -13.82 -41.80
C LYS A 179 -36.19 -12.97 -42.89
N ASP A 180 -35.73 -13.66 -43.93
CA ASP A 180 -35.27 -13.08 -45.17
C ASP A 180 -35.92 -13.83 -46.34
N ASP A 181 -36.06 -13.18 -47.49
CA ASP A 181 -36.77 -13.73 -48.66
C ASP A 181 -35.84 -14.45 -49.64
N ILE A 182 -34.60 -14.02 -49.81
CA ILE A 182 -33.67 -14.58 -50.81
C ILE A 182 -32.27 -14.85 -50.24
N SER A 183 -31.58 -13.85 -49.70
CA SER A 183 -30.14 -13.93 -49.41
C SER A 183 -29.78 -14.54 -48.06
N GLY A 184 -30.74 -14.64 -47.14
CA GLY A 184 -30.57 -15.19 -45.81
C GLY A 184 -29.86 -14.22 -44.85
N ILE A 185 -29.95 -14.50 -43.55
CA ILE A 185 -29.43 -13.58 -42.52
C ILE A 185 -27.94 -13.83 -42.28
N ARG A 186 -27.15 -12.78 -42.38
CA ARG A 186 -25.70 -12.79 -42.10
C ARG A 186 -25.40 -12.46 -40.65
N SER A 187 -26.02 -11.42 -40.11
CA SER A 187 -25.76 -11.01 -38.72
C SER A 187 -26.87 -10.19 -38.11
N PHE A 188 -26.93 -10.23 -36.79
CA PHE A 188 -27.75 -9.35 -35.98
C PHE A 188 -26.86 -8.58 -35.01
N ALA A 189 -26.99 -7.26 -34.95
CA ALA A 189 -26.24 -6.41 -34.05
C ALA A 189 -27.18 -5.66 -33.10
N ILE A 190 -26.89 -5.68 -31.81
CA ILE A 190 -27.55 -4.86 -30.80
C ILE A 190 -26.65 -3.70 -30.41
N VAL A 191 -27.17 -2.48 -30.47
CA VAL A 191 -26.44 -1.25 -30.15
C VAL A 191 -26.93 -0.66 -28.83
N LEU A 192 -26.03 -0.51 -27.88
CA LEU A 192 -26.24 0.07 -26.55
C LEU A 192 -25.86 1.55 -26.52
N ASP A 193 -26.41 2.29 -25.57
CA ASP A 193 -26.11 3.70 -25.31
C ASP A 193 -24.74 3.92 -24.65
N ALA A 194 -24.17 2.88 -24.06
CA ALA A 194 -22.85 2.89 -23.43
C ALA A 194 -22.06 1.61 -23.76
N PRO A 195 -20.71 1.68 -23.76
CA PRO A 195 -19.87 0.51 -24.00
C PRO A 195 -19.97 -0.52 -22.89
N ILE A 196 -19.95 -1.80 -23.27
CA ILE A 196 -19.88 -2.95 -22.37
C ILE A 196 -18.68 -3.82 -22.75
N THR A 197 -18.01 -4.42 -21.77
CA THR A 197 -16.84 -5.28 -21.99
C THR A 197 -17.28 -6.73 -22.00
N TYR A 198 -16.95 -7.49 -23.05
CA TYR A 198 -17.44 -8.86 -23.24
C TYR A 198 -16.38 -9.78 -23.87
N ASP A 199 -16.55 -11.09 -23.66
CA ASP A 199 -15.84 -12.21 -24.31
C ASP A 199 -14.31 -12.12 -24.35
N LEU A 200 -13.65 -11.47 -23.38
CA LEU A 200 -12.18 -11.26 -23.36
C LEU A 200 -11.38 -12.56 -23.55
N LYS A 201 -11.89 -13.70 -23.09
CA LYS A 201 -11.26 -15.02 -23.26
C LYS A 201 -11.35 -15.57 -24.70
N ASN A 202 -12.25 -15.02 -25.52
CA ASN A 202 -12.55 -15.42 -26.90
C ASN A 202 -12.32 -14.26 -27.90
N ASN A 203 -11.34 -13.38 -27.63
CA ASN A 203 -11.03 -12.17 -28.43
C ASN A 203 -12.14 -11.09 -28.46
N GLY A 204 -13.01 -11.05 -27.45
CA GLY A 204 -13.94 -9.94 -27.24
C GLY A 204 -13.25 -8.66 -26.76
N GLY A 205 -14.03 -7.59 -26.57
CA GLY A 205 -13.50 -6.27 -26.20
C GLY A 205 -14.56 -5.36 -25.57
N THR A 206 -14.25 -4.08 -25.48
CA THR A 206 -15.19 -3.04 -25.01
C THR A 206 -15.85 -2.38 -26.22
N SER A 207 -17.17 -2.56 -26.36
CA SER A 207 -17.93 -2.06 -27.52
C SER A 207 -19.33 -1.64 -27.09
N ASN A 208 -19.92 -0.71 -27.85
CA ASN A 208 -21.34 -0.39 -27.72
C ASN A 208 -22.22 -1.35 -28.55
N THR A 209 -21.60 -2.19 -29.39
CA THR A 209 -22.32 -3.09 -30.29
C THR A 209 -21.93 -4.53 -29.99
N LEU A 210 -22.93 -5.38 -29.74
CA LEU A 210 -22.76 -6.83 -29.64
C LEU A 210 -23.34 -7.48 -30.91
N THR A 211 -22.54 -8.28 -31.61
CA THR A 211 -22.91 -8.84 -32.91
C THR A 211 -23.01 -10.36 -32.85
N LEU A 212 -24.18 -10.86 -33.26
CA LEU A 212 -24.46 -12.26 -33.51
C LEU A 212 -24.18 -12.55 -34.99
N THR A 213 -23.09 -13.26 -35.26
CA THR A 213 -22.64 -13.60 -36.62
C THR A 213 -23.18 -14.93 -37.14
N GLY A 214 -23.96 -15.65 -36.33
CA GLY A 214 -24.45 -16.99 -36.65
C GLY A 214 -23.38 -18.10 -36.61
N ALA A 215 -22.16 -17.80 -36.15
CA ALA A 215 -21.04 -18.75 -36.14
C ALA A 215 -21.24 -19.96 -35.19
N ASN A 216 -22.02 -19.76 -34.12
CA ASN A 216 -22.31 -20.79 -33.11
C ASN A 216 -23.71 -21.40 -33.25
N ASP A 217 -24.64 -20.68 -33.89
CA ASP A 217 -26.02 -21.07 -34.13
C ASP A 217 -26.47 -20.42 -35.44
N SER A 218 -26.34 -21.20 -36.51
CA SER A 218 -26.62 -20.76 -37.87
C SER A 218 -28.11 -20.45 -38.02
N TRP A 219 -28.43 -19.34 -38.70
CA TRP A 219 -29.78 -18.83 -38.98
C TRP A 219 -30.71 -19.74 -39.82
N LYS A 220 -30.44 -21.06 -39.87
CA LYS A 220 -31.12 -22.08 -40.70
C LYS A 220 -32.61 -22.18 -40.47
N ASP A 221 -33.04 -22.02 -39.23
CA ASP A 221 -34.43 -22.08 -38.80
C ASP A 221 -35.06 -20.68 -38.67
N GLY A 222 -34.32 -19.63 -39.04
CA GLY A 222 -34.67 -18.24 -38.84
C GLY A 222 -34.34 -17.73 -37.43
N ALA A 223 -33.84 -18.57 -36.53
CA ALA A 223 -33.41 -18.20 -35.19
C ALA A 223 -31.89 -18.13 -35.09
N SER A 224 -31.39 -17.31 -34.16
CA SER A 224 -30.02 -17.41 -33.68
C SER A 224 -29.96 -17.02 -32.21
N THR A 225 -29.22 -17.80 -31.44
CA THR A 225 -28.98 -17.56 -30.02
C THR A 225 -27.49 -17.45 -29.74
N GLN A 226 -27.10 -16.36 -29.07
CA GLN A 226 -25.73 -16.17 -28.58
C GLN A 226 -25.72 -15.74 -27.13
N THR A 227 -24.77 -16.30 -26.37
CA THR A 227 -24.47 -15.84 -25.01
C THR A 227 -23.15 -15.11 -25.03
N PHE A 228 -23.17 -13.85 -24.61
CA PHE A 228 -21.99 -13.02 -24.41
C PHE A 228 -21.56 -13.12 -22.95
N SER A 229 -20.30 -13.46 -22.71
CA SER A 229 -19.70 -13.42 -21.37
C SER A 229 -19.30 -12.00 -21.06
N ILE A 230 -20.09 -11.30 -20.26
CA ILE A 230 -19.85 -9.91 -19.88
C ILE A 230 -18.85 -9.87 -18.72
N ASP A 231 -17.76 -9.13 -18.91
CA ASP A 231 -16.69 -9.03 -17.91
C ASP A 231 -17.20 -8.33 -16.65
N ARG A 232 -16.84 -8.88 -15.48
CA ARG A 232 -17.28 -8.38 -14.17
C ARG A 232 -16.89 -6.94 -13.86
N THR A 233 -15.95 -6.36 -14.60
CA THR A 233 -15.51 -4.96 -14.47
C THR A 233 -16.35 -3.98 -15.30
N SER A 234 -17.32 -4.48 -16.08
CA SER A 234 -18.26 -3.63 -16.82
C SER A 234 -19.00 -2.68 -15.87
N LYS A 235 -19.21 -1.44 -16.32
CA LYS A 235 -19.80 -0.38 -15.49
C LYS A 235 -21.19 -0.77 -15.00
N ASN A 236 -21.43 -0.66 -13.69
CA ASN A 236 -22.76 -0.86 -13.11
C ASN A 236 -23.74 0.22 -13.58
N GLY A 237 -25.01 -0.16 -13.77
CA GLY A 237 -26.06 0.79 -14.18
C GLY A 237 -27.07 0.21 -15.15
N THR A 238 -27.82 1.08 -15.82
CA THR A 238 -28.78 0.67 -16.85
C THR A 238 -28.19 0.95 -18.23
N TYR A 239 -28.09 -0.08 -19.06
CA TYR A 239 -27.75 0.02 -20.47
C TYR A 239 -29.03 0.03 -21.30
N ASN A 240 -29.23 1.07 -22.09
CA ASN A 240 -30.40 1.18 -22.97
C ASN A 240 -30.03 0.66 -24.36
N VAL A 241 -30.87 -0.21 -24.90
CA VAL A 241 -30.79 -0.64 -26.30
C VAL A 241 -31.26 0.52 -27.17
N VAL A 242 -30.34 1.10 -27.94
CA VAL A 242 -30.61 2.23 -28.84
C VAL A 242 -31.32 1.73 -30.08
N ARG A 243 -30.77 0.68 -30.70
CA ARG A 243 -31.36 0.00 -31.86
C ARG A 243 -30.80 -1.40 -32.03
N VAL A 244 -31.42 -2.16 -32.93
CA VAL A 244 -30.86 -3.40 -33.47
C VAL A 244 -30.80 -3.30 -35.00
N ASP A 245 -29.77 -3.91 -35.59
CA ASP A 245 -29.52 -3.92 -37.02
C ASP A 245 -29.44 -5.38 -37.49
N ILE A 246 -30.22 -5.77 -38.50
CA ILE A 246 -30.20 -7.11 -39.10
C ILE A 246 -29.66 -6.97 -40.52
N THR A 247 -28.58 -7.70 -40.82
CA THR A 247 -27.88 -7.64 -42.10
C THR A 247 -27.98 -8.99 -42.79
N ASP A 248 -28.30 -8.98 -44.08
CA ASP A 248 -28.28 -10.18 -44.93
C ASP A 248 -26.89 -10.43 -45.56
N TYR A 249 -26.76 -11.49 -46.38
CA TYR A 249 -25.51 -11.79 -47.08
C TYR A 249 -25.23 -10.88 -48.30
N ASP A 250 -26.21 -10.10 -48.76
CA ASP A 250 -26.03 -9.06 -49.79
C ASP A 250 -25.63 -7.69 -49.22
N GLY A 251 -25.72 -7.51 -47.90
CA GLY A 251 -25.43 -6.27 -47.20
C GLY A 251 -26.65 -5.35 -47.02
N ASN A 252 -27.86 -5.79 -47.32
CA ASN A 252 -29.06 -5.02 -46.98
C ASN A 252 -29.30 -5.08 -45.47
N VAL A 253 -29.69 -3.94 -44.89
CA VAL A 253 -29.85 -3.78 -43.45
C VAL A 253 -31.24 -3.28 -43.10
N THR A 254 -31.89 -3.93 -42.15
CA THR A 254 -33.11 -3.42 -41.49
C THR A 254 -32.80 -3.06 -40.04
N SER A 255 -33.15 -1.82 -39.66
CA SER A 255 -32.89 -1.30 -38.32
C SER A 255 -34.18 -1.04 -37.55
N TYR A 256 -34.22 -1.45 -36.28
CA TYR A 256 -35.32 -1.17 -35.36
C TYR A 256 -34.80 -0.40 -34.14
N ASN A 257 -35.28 0.83 -33.94
CA ASN A 257 -34.94 1.60 -32.75
C ASN A 257 -35.72 1.13 -31.51
N SER A 258 -35.34 1.62 -30.34
CA SER A 258 -35.96 1.26 -29.05
C SER A 258 -37.48 1.42 -29.00
N LEU A 259 -38.02 2.48 -29.60
CA LEU A 259 -39.46 2.74 -29.66
C LEU A 259 -40.19 1.69 -30.50
N LEU A 260 -39.65 1.34 -31.67
CA LEU A 260 -40.22 0.30 -32.53
C LEU A 260 -40.13 -1.09 -31.89
N LEU A 261 -39.02 -1.40 -31.21
CA LEU A 261 -38.85 -2.66 -30.48
C LEU A 261 -39.92 -2.85 -29.39
N GLN A 262 -40.19 -1.80 -28.61
CA GLN A 262 -41.25 -1.84 -27.60
C GLN A 262 -42.65 -1.89 -28.23
N ALA A 263 -42.89 -1.07 -29.26
CA ALA A 263 -44.22 -0.90 -29.85
C ALA A 263 -44.67 -2.06 -30.73
N LEU A 264 -43.75 -2.73 -31.44
CA LEU A 264 -44.07 -3.83 -32.36
C LEU A 264 -43.84 -5.20 -31.73
N PHE A 265 -42.83 -5.34 -30.87
CA PHE A 265 -42.38 -6.64 -30.38
C PHE A 265 -42.48 -6.82 -28.86
N ARG A 266 -42.89 -5.77 -28.11
CA ARG A 266 -43.04 -5.80 -26.63
C ARG A 266 -41.73 -6.18 -25.90
N VAL A 267 -40.60 -5.84 -26.49
CA VAL A 267 -39.25 -6.19 -26.00
C VAL A 267 -38.82 -5.22 -24.92
N ASN A 268 -38.16 -5.72 -23.87
CA ASN A 268 -37.47 -4.85 -22.94
C ASN A 268 -36.17 -4.31 -23.57
N THR A 269 -36.03 -2.99 -23.61
CA THR A 269 -34.87 -2.30 -24.18
C THR A 269 -33.93 -1.75 -23.12
N LYS A 270 -34.00 -2.25 -21.88
CA LYS A 270 -33.18 -1.80 -20.76
C LYS A 270 -32.59 -2.99 -20.02
N ILE A 271 -31.26 -3.07 -19.99
CA ILE A 271 -30.55 -4.12 -19.27
C ILE A 271 -29.98 -3.48 -18.00
N LYS A 272 -30.44 -3.91 -16.83
CA LYS A 272 -29.91 -3.44 -15.55
C LYS A 272 -28.75 -4.33 -15.11
N VAL A 273 -27.54 -3.77 -15.12
CA VAL A 273 -26.30 -4.45 -14.77
C VAL A 273 -25.93 -4.13 -13.32
N TYR A 274 -25.79 -5.18 -12.51
CA TYR A 274 -25.38 -5.10 -11.11
C TYR A 274 -23.97 -5.69 -10.98
N GLY A 275 -23.03 -4.96 -10.38
CA GLY A 275 -21.69 -5.49 -10.07
C GLY A 275 -21.57 -5.87 -8.60
N ALA A 276 -20.33 -6.09 -8.14
CA ALA A 276 -20.06 -6.13 -6.71
C ALA A 276 -20.52 -4.78 -6.12
N ILE A 277 -21.55 -4.82 -5.30
CA ILE A 277 -21.91 -3.67 -4.46
C ILE A 277 -20.78 -3.62 -3.44
N ASP A 278 -20.01 -2.54 -3.45
CA ASP A 278 -19.18 -2.24 -2.29
C ASP A 278 -20.12 -2.15 -1.09
N ASP A 279 -19.99 -3.07 -0.14
CA ASP A 279 -20.77 -3.15 1.09
C ASP A 279 -19.91 -2.78 2.32
N VAL A 280 -18.67 -2.34 2.08
CA VAL A 280 -17.73 -1.97 3.11
C VAL A 280 -17.96 -0.51 3.47
N PRO A 281 -18.28 -0.18 4.74
CA PRO A 281 -18.36 1.20 5.18
C PRO A 281 -17.03 1.96 5.00
N PRO A 282 -17.08 3.27 4.72
CA PRO A 282 -15.89 4.10 4.77
C PRO A 282 -15.28 4.07 6.18
N THR A 283 -13.97 4.20 6.25
CA THR A 283 -13.16 4.23 7.48
C THR A 283 -12.23 5.44 7.48
N VAL A 284 -11.88 5.94 8.67
CA VAL A 284 -11.00 7.09 8.79
C VAL A 284 -9.54 6.65 8.69
N VAL A 285 -8.83 7.23 7.72
CA VAL A 285 -7.39 7.03 7.48
C VAL A 285 -6.57 7.96 8.35
N SER A 286 -6.99 9.22 8.44
CA SER A 286 -6.27 10.22 9.23
C SER A 286 -7.19 11.35 9.69
N PHE A 287 -6.76 12.01 10.75
CA PHE A 287 -7.41 13.18 11.31
C PHE A 287 -6.36 14.26 11.49
N SER A 288 -6.59 15.44 10.92
CA SER A 288 -5.69 16.57 11.03
C SER A 288 -6.32 17.69 11.85
N PRO A 289 -5.55 18.22 12.83
CA PRO A 289 -4.20 17.77 13.18
C PRO A 289 -4.21 16.48 14.01
N THR A 290 -3.22 15.63 13.73
CA THR A 290 -2.93 14.41 14.50
C THR A 290 -2.23 14.73 15.81
N GLN A 291 -2.45 13.89 16.82
CA GLN A 291 -1.68 13.88 18.07
C GLN A 291 -0.18 13.68 17.81
N LEU A 292 0.62 14.75 17.99
CA LEU A 292 1.88 14.83 18.76
C LEU A 292 2.67 16.07 18.29
N GLY A 293 2.74 17.10 19.14
CA GLY A 293 3.77 18.13 19.06
C GLY A 293 3.46 19.41 18.29
N LYS A 294 2.27 19.58 17.70
CA LYS A 294 1.80 20.90 17.22
C LYS A 294 0.40 21.19 17.74
N PRO A 295 0.26 22.14 18.67
CA PRO A 295 -1.04 22.51 19.18
C PRO A 295 -1.91 23.18 18.09
N MET A 296 -3.23 22.94 18.08
CA MET A 296 -4.18 23.53 17.11
C MET A 296 -4.32 25.04 17.28
N PRO A 297 -4.10 25.89 16.25
CA PRO A 297 -4.56 27.27 16.29
C PRO A 297 -6.08 27.29 16.51
N ILE A 298 -6.56 28.13 17.43
CA ILE A 298 -7.99 28.26 17.82
C ILE A 298 -8.95 28.71 16.68
N ARG A 299 -8.47 28.74 15.42
CA ARG A 299 -9.16 29.19 14.20
C ARG A 299 -8.86 28.33 12.95
N ASP A 300 -8.21 27.18 13.08
CA ASP A 300 -7.84 26.33 11.94
C ASP A 300 -8.87 25.23 11.64
N GLU A 301 -8.93 24.72 10.41
CA GLU A 301 -9.92 23.71 10.01
C GLU A 301 -9.60 22.32 10.57
N LEU A 302 -10.62 21.55 10.96
CA LEU A 302 -10.46 20.12 11.24
C LEU A 302 -10.67 19.33 9.95
N VAL A 303 -9.73 18.44 9.63
CA VAL A 303 -9.79 17.63 8.41
C VAL A 303 -9.81 16.15 8.77
N VAL A 304 -10.86 15.43 8.39
CA VAL A 304 -10.96 13.97 8.53
C VAL A 304 -10.85 13.35 7.15
N THR A 305 -9.85 12.48 6.94
CA THR A 305 -9.62 11.81 5.66
C THR A 305 -10.12 10.38 5.72
N PHE A 306 -10.94 9.99 4.74
CA PHE A 306 -11.48 8.64 4.61
C PHE A 306 -10.68 7.80 3.60
N ASN A 307 -10.75 6.47 3.72
CA ASN A 307 -10.09 5.50 2.82
C ASN A 307 -10.67 5.50 1.40
N GLU A 308 -11.78 6.18 1.18
CA GLU A 308 -12.56 6.17 -0.05
C GLU A 308 -13.38 7.45 -0.20
N ALA A 309 -14.04 7.61 -1.34
CA ALA A 309 -14.87 8.78 -1.62
C ALA A 309 -16.14 8.78 -0.76
N VAL A 310 -16.43 9.90 -0.11
CA VAL A 310 -17.56 10.06 0.81
C VAL A 310 -18.41 11.29 0.48
N VAL A 311 -19.64 11.31 0.98
CA VAL A 311 -20.48 12.51 0.99
C VAL A 311 -21.15 12.72 2.35
N LEU A 312 -21.66 13.93 2.57
CA LEU A 312 -22.37 14.31 3.78
C LEU A 312 -23.74 13.61 3.83
N GLY A 313 -24.06 13.00 4.98
CA GLY A 313 -25.32 12.32 5.27
C GLY A 313 -26.12 13.03 6.37
N PHE A 314 -26.91 12.29 7.14
CA PHE A 314 -27.74 12.82 8.21
C PHE A 314 -27.09 12.67 9.59
N GLY A 315 -27.18 13.70 10.42
CA GLY A 315 -26.71 13.63 11.80
C GLY A 315 -26.00 14.91 12.25
N ILE A 316 -25.76 15.01 13.56
CA ILE A 316 -25.09 16.16 14.17
C ILE A 316 -23.68 15.74 14.59
N ILE A 317 -22.67 16.27 13.89
CA ILE A 317 -21.27 16.16 14.29
C ILE A 317 -21.02 17.13 15.44
N THR A 318 -20.34 16.69 16.50
CA THR A 318 -20.15 17.50 17.72
C THR A 318 -18.69 17.58 18.14
N ILE A 319 -18.32 18.71 18.74
CA ILE A 319 -17.07 18.86 19.50
C ILE A 319 -17.44 18.98 20.96
N LYS A 320 -16.80 18.18 21.82
CA LYS A 320 -17.03 18.15 23.28
C LYS A 320 -15.75 18.48 24.04
N ASP A 321 -15.86 19.18 25.15
CA ASP A 321 -14.74 19.34 26.10
C ASP A 321 -14.51 18.07 26.93
N GLU A 322 -13.49 18.07 27.80
CA GLU A 322 -13.16 16.92 28.66
C GLU A 322 -14.29 16.52 29.63
N THR A 323 -15.23 17.43 29.92
CA THR A 323 -16.40 17.14 30.77
C THR A 323 -17.55 16.48 29.98
N GLY A 324 -17.40 16.37 28.66
CA GLY A 324 -18.41 15.86 27.74
C GLY A 324 -19.42 16.92 27.30
N LYS A 325 -19.26 18.19 27.70
CA LYS A 325 -20.14 19.28 27.27
C LYS A 325 -19.88 19.60 25.81
N VAL A 326 -20.96 19.68 25.02
CA VAL A 326 -20.89 20.06 23.61
C VAL A 326 -20.56 21.56 23.49
N VAL A 327 -19.43 21.87 22.86
CA VAL A 327 -18.96 23.24 22.60
C VAL A 327 -19.21 23.70 21.16
N ALA A 328 -19.38 22.76 20.23
CA ALA A 328 -19.77 23.03 18.84
C ALA A 328 -20.65 21.90 18.28
N SER A 329 -21.53 22.22 17.35
CA SER A 329 -22.40 21.26 16.66
C SER A 329 -22.59 21.63 15.20
N PHE A 330 -22.55 20.63 14.33
CA PHE A 330 -22.62 20.79 12.89
C PHE A 330 -23.60 19.77 12.30
N ASP A 331 -24.69 20.25 11.71
CA ASP A 331 -25.59 19.39 10.94
C ASP A 331 -24.91 18.97 9.64
N ALA A 332 -24.65 17.67 9.49
CA ALA A 332 -23.89 17.09 8.39
C ALA A 332 -24.37 17.55 7.01
N ILE A 333 -25.68 17.56 6.74
CA ILE A 333 -26.21 17.87 5.41
C ILE A 333 -26.57 19.35 5.21
N ASN A 334 -26.93 20.05 6.29
CA ASN A 334 -27.45 21.42 6.21
C ASN A 334 -26.40 22.51 6.48
N ASN A 335 -25.24 22.14 7.03
CA ASN A 335 -24.21 23.12 7.35
C ASN A 335 -23.45 23.55 6.08
N ARG A 336 -23.66 24.81 5.68
CA ARG A 336 -23.02 25.40 4.49
C ARG A 336 -21.51 25.63 4.62
N ASN A 337 -20.98 25.54 5.83
CA ASN A 337 -19.57 25.78 6.08
C ASN A 337 -18.77 24.46 6.10
N MET A 338 -19.42 23.29 6.21
CA MET A 338 -18.74 22.01 6.04
C MET A 338 -18.67 21.63 4.56
N SER A 339 -17.60 20.96 4.16
CA SER A 339 -17.43 20.49 2.78
C SER A 339 -16.68 19.17 2.70
N ILE A 340 -16.87 18.46 1.59
CA ILE A 340 -15.99 17.36 1.19
C ILE A 340 -15.02 17.89 0.14
N MET A 341 -13.72 17.89 0.45
CA MET A 341 -12.64 18.20 -0.49
C MET A 341 -11.98 16.91 -0.99
N ASP A 342 -11.43 16.95 -2.21
CA ASP A 342 -10.74 15.82 -2.86
C ASP A 342 -11.53 14.50 -2.85
N GLN A 343 -12.87 14.58 -2.79
CA GLN A 343 -13.82 13.46 -2.68
C GLN A 343 -13.78 12.66 -1.37
N ASN A 344 -12.72 12.76 -0.55
CA ASN A 344 -12.58 11.92 0.66
C ASN A 344 -12.18 12.68 1.94
N LYS A 345 -12.14 14.02 1.92
CA LYS A 345 -11.76 14.82 3.10
C LYS A 345 -12.94 15.64 3.60
N LEU A 346 -13.45 15.30 4.78
CA LEU A 346 -14.40 16.15 5.49
C LEU A 346 -13.64 17.32 6.13
N VAL A 347 -14.01 18.54 5.73
CA VAL A 347 -13.46 19.79 6.27
C VAL A 347 -14.51 20.46 7.16
N ILE A 348 -14.17 20.68 8.42
CA ILE A 348 -15.04 21.29 9.44
C ILE A 348 -14.40 22.61 9.91
N PRO A 349 -14.96 23.78 9.55
CA PRO A 349 -14.43 25.06 10.01
C PRO A 349 -14.93 25.39 11.42
N TYR A 350 -14.12 26.12 12.20
CA TYR A 350 -14.58 26.67 13.47
C TYR A 350 -15.43 27.91 13.28
N MET A 351 -16.56 27.92 13.98
CA MET A 351 -17.39 29.12 14.19
C MET A 351 -17.38 29.55 15.68
N VAL A 352 -16.66 28.82 16.54
CA VAL A 352 -16.51 29.09 17.98
C VAL A 352 -15.04 29.13 18.35
N THR A 353 -14.67 30.11 19.18
CA THR A 353 -13.33 30.18 19.77
C THR A 353 -13.20 29.10 20.82
N LEU A 354 -12.42 28.05 20.54
CA LEU A 354 -12.04 27.08 21.56
C LEU A 354 -11.14 27.73 22.61
N ALA A 355 -11.21 27.24 23.85
CA ALA A 355 -10.30 27.68 24.91
C ALA A 355 -8.88 27.19 24.60
N TYR A 356 -7.88 27.98 24.98
CA TYR A 356 -6.47 27.58 24.92
C TYR A 356 -6.21 26.42 25.88
N ASP A 357 -5.15 25.66 25.62
CA ASP A 357 -4.65 24.57 26.48
C ASP A 357 -5.74 23.59 26.95
N THR A 358 -6.71 23.30 26.09
CA THR A 358 -7.89 22.48 26.41
C THR A 358 -7.97 21.30 25.44
N LYS A 359 -8.25 20.11 25.99
CA LYS A 359 -8.52 18.92 25.19
C LYS A 359 -9.98 18.89 24.77
N TYR A 360 -10.19 18.52 23.51
CA TYR A 360 -11.51 18.35 22.92
C TYR A 360 -11.62 17.00 22.22
N THR A 361 -12.86 16.56 22.05
CA THR A 361 -13.22 15.34 21.32
C THR A 361 -14.17 15.69 20.18
N LEU A 362 -13.79 15.39 18.94
CA LEU A 362 -14.67 15.39 17.77
C LEU A 362 -15.40 14.05 17.67
N SER A 363 -16.73 14.08 17.60
CA SER A 363 -17.58 12.90 17.48
C SER A 363 -18.43 12.97 16.21
N ILE A 364 -18.24 11.97 15.34
CA ILE A 364 -18.99 11.80 14.08
C ILE A 364 -19.96 10.63 14.26
N PRO A 365 -21.28 10.88 14.32
CA PRO A 365 -22.25 9.81 14.52
C PRO A 365 -22.44 8.97 13.25
N LYS A 366 -22.93 7.74 13.42
CA LYS A 366 -23.38 6.91 12.31
C LYS A 366 -24.41 7.66 11.47
N GLY A 367 -24.25 7.63 10.16
CA GLY A 367 -25.15 8.32 9.23
C GLY A 367 -24.68 9.70 8.79
N ALA A 368 -23.82 10.38 9.56
CA ALA A 368 -23.33 11.72 9.20
C ALA A 368 -22.45 11.71 7.94
N ILE A 369 -21.85 10.57 7.64
CA ILE A 369 -21.03 10.31 6.46
C ILE A 369 -21.42 8.95 5.87
N TRP A 370 -21.46 8.85 4.55
CA TRP A 370 -21.54 7.60 3.81
C TRP A 370 -20.67 7.67 2.55
N ASP A 371 -20.37 6.54 1.94
CA ASP A 371 -19.68 6.48 0.64
C ASP A 371 -20.64 6.75 -0.54
N LEU A 372 -20.13 6.66 -1.77
CA LEU A 372 -20.92 6.80 -3.00
C LEU A 372 -21.82 5.59 -3.30
N ASN A 373 -21.64 4.49 -2.58
CA ASN A 373 -22.38 3.24 -2.67
C ASN A 373 -23.45 3.10 -1.58
N ALA A 374 -23.63 4.16 -0.77
CA ALA A 374 -24.58 4.29 0.33
C ALA A 374 -24.30 3.39 1.56
N ASN A 375 -23.05 2.99 1.80
CA ASN A 375 -22.67 2.42 3.10
C ASN A 375 -22.39 3.54 4.09
N PHE A 376 -23.08 3.47 5.22
CA PHE A 376 -22.89 4.42 6.31
C PHE A 376 -21.55 4.22 6.98
N TYR A 377 -20.78 5.30 7.17
CA TYR A 377 -19.71 5.30 8.16
C TYR A 377 -20.26 4.73 9.46
N ALA A 378 -19.63 3.67 9.96
CA ALA A 378 -20.13 2.90 11.09
C ALA A 378 -20.28 3.76 12.36
N GLY A 379 -19.60 4.90 12.40
CA GLY A 379 -19.56 5.81 13.54
C GLY A 379 -18.50 5.38 14.56
N SER A 380 -18.08 6.34 15.38
CA SER A 380 -17.30 6.14 16.62
C SER A 380 -15.86 5.63 16.44
N SER A 381 -15.00 6.56 16.04
CA SER A 381 -13.67 6.73 16.64
C SER A 381 -13.60 8.19 17.10
N ASP A 382 -13.88 8.44 18.38
CA ASP A 382 -13.82 9.80 18.95
C ASP A 382 -12.39 10.36 18.77
N PHE A 383 -12.25 11.46 18.02
CA PHE A 383 -10.94 12.05 17.72
C PHE A 383 -10.60 13.10 18.77
N THR A 384 -9.55 12.86 19.57
CA THR A 384 -9.13 13.81 20.59
C THR A 384 -7.99 14.71 20.12
N PHE A 385 -8.08 16.01 20.39
CA PHE A 385 -7.02 16.98 20.07
C PHE A 385 -6.88 18.03 21.18
N TRP A 386 -5.72 18.69 21.22
CA TRP A 386 -5.40 19.79 22.14
C TRP A 386 -5.29 21.10 21.36
N THR A 387 -5.84 22.18 21.90
CA THR A 387 -5.65 23.55 21.38
C THR A 387 -4.27 24.10 21.72
N ILE A 388 -3.84 25.16 21.03
CA ILE A 388 -2.64 25.92 21.37
C ILE A 388 -2.56 26.30 22.85
N PRO A 389 -1.36 26.23 23.47
CA PRO A 389 -1.08 26.92 24.71
C PRO A 389 -1.49 28.38 24.55
N ASN A 390 -1.97 28.96 25.64
CA ASN A 390 -2.31 30.37 25.64
C ASN A 390 -1.02 31.18 25.38
N PRO A 391 -0.90 31.92 24.26
CA PRO A 391 0.32 32.66 23.93
C PRO A 391 0.54 33.85 24.87
N SER A 392 -0.44 34.19 25.71
CA SER A 392 -0.34 35.20 26.77
C SER A 392 -0.14 34.60 28.15
N ALA A 393 -0.01 33.27 28.28
CA ALA A 393 0.34 32.66 29.55
C ALA A 393 1.84 32.88 29.82
N VAL A 394 2.14 33.54 30.93
CA VAL A 394 3.49 33.72 31.46
C VAL A 394 3.65 32.71 32.59
N GLY A 395 4.80 32.05 32.67
CA GLY A 395 5.10 31.20 33.82
C GLY A 395 5.18 32.00 35.12
N LYS A 396 5.20 31.27 36.22
CA LYS A 396 5.26 31.77 37.59
C LYS A 396 6.66 32.31 37.89
N ASN A 397 6.70 33.36 38.70
CA ASN A 397 7.88 33.69 39.48
C ASN A 397 7.71 33.05 40.86
N VAL A 398 8.50 32.03 41.17
CA VAL A 398 8.43 31.27 42.42
C VAL A 398 9.64 31.64 43.28
N ASN A 399 9.39 32.27 44.42
CA ASN A 399 10.44 32.65 45.36
C ASN A 399 10.29 31.82 46.65
N GLY A 400 11.37 31.19 47.08
CA GLY A 400 11.48 30.59 48.39
C GLY A 400 11.94 31.61 49.45
N THR A 401 12.49 31.09 50.54
CA THR A 401 12.80 31.81 51.77
C THR A 401 14.28 31.64 52.14
N GLU A 402 14.63 31.89 53.41
CA GLU A 402 15.97 31.61 53.94
C GLU A 402 16.09 30.20 54.57
N GLY A 403 14.99 29.42 54.58
CA GLY A 403 14.97 28.06 55.10
C GLY A 403 14.62 27.04 54.02
N ASN A 404 14.66 25.75 54.37
CA ASN A 404 14.39 24.67 53.42
C ASN A 404 12.95 24.70 52.90
N ASP A 405 12.80 24.91 51.60
CA ASP A 405 11.52 25.05 50.92
C ASP A 405 11.20 23.86 50.00
N TYR A 406 9.89 23.70 49.75
CA TYR A 406 9.36 22.78 48.74
C TYR A 406 8.61 23.59 47.69
N LEU A 407 9.23 23.81 46.54
CA LEU A 407 8.79 24.72 45.50
C LEU A 407 8.23 23.95 44.30
N THR A 408 7.07 24.39 43.80
CA THR A 408 6.38 23.75 42.66
C THR A 408 5.96 24.77 41.62
N GLY A 409 6.27 24.50 40.36
CA GLY A 409 5.97 25.37 39.23
C GLY A 409 4.67 25.04 38.52
N SER A 410 4.68 25.18 37.21
CA SER A 410 3.56 25.03 36.30
C SER A 410 3.97 24.21 35.08
N SER A 411 3.17 24.22 34.02
CA SER A 411 3.52 23.62 32.73
C SER A 411 4.03 24.65 31.72
N LEU A 412 4.47 25.82 32.21
CA LEU A 412 4.94 26.97 31.45
C LEU A 412 6.32 27.38 31.98
N ASN A 413 7.04 28.18 31.18
CA ASN A 413 8.38 28.68 31.51
C ASN A 413 8.38 29.56 32.76
N ASP A 414 8.72 28.97 33.89
CA ASP A 414 8.76 29.56 35.21
C ASP A 414 10.16 30.08 35.56
N VAL A 415 10.24 30.95 36.58
CA VAL A 415 11.49 31.44 37.16
C VAL A 415 11.49 31.15 38.66
N PHE A 416 12.52 30.44 39.12
CA PHE A 416 12.70 30.06 40.52
C PHE A 416 13.88 30.79 41.15
N LEU A 417 13.66 31.34 42.33
CA LEU A 417 14.68 31.82 43.27
C LEU A 417 14.44 31.11 44.60
N ALA A 418 15.12 29.98 44.85
CA ALA A 418 14.82 29.14 46.01
C ALA A 418 15.33 29.77 47.32
N GLY A 419 16.53 30.35 47.30
CA GLY A 419 17.00 31.24 48.35
C GLY A 419 18.14 30.66 49.15
N SER A 420 18.01 30.57 50.46
CA SER A 420 18.95 29.83 51.31
C SER A 420 18.21 28.66 51.96
N GLY A 421 18.94 27.60 52.29
CA GLY A 421 18.34 26.36 52.78
C GLY A 421 18.64 25.21 51.82
N ASN A 422 18.23 24.01 52.20
CA ASN A 422 18.30 22.85 51.32
C ASN A 422 16.94 22.67 50.66
N ASP A 423 16.78 23.18 49.44
CA ASP A 423 15.48 23.29 48.79
C ASP A 423 15.17 22.10 47.88
N ILE A 424 13.89 21.78 47.75
CA ILE A 424 13.37 20.81 46.79
C ILE A 424 12.52 21.54 45.76
N ILE A 425 12.90 21.46 44.50
CA ILE A 425 12.29 22.20 43.40
C ILE A 425 11.70 21.21 42.40
N ILE A 426 10.42 21.36 42.09
CA ILE A 426 9.72 20.66 41.00
C ILE A 426 9.25 21.73 40.03
N ALA A 427 10.04 22.00 38.99
CA ALA A 427 9.80 23.09 38.06
C ALA A 427 8.54 22.82 37.20
N GLY A 428 8.40 21.57 36.72
CA GLY A 428 7.21 21.12 36.01
C GLY A 428 7.52 20.99 34.53
N GLY A 429 6.70 21.59 33.67
CA GLY A 429 6.98 21.64 32.23
C GLY A 429 7.19 23.05 31.75
N GLY A 430 7.78 23.20 30.57
CA GLY A 430 8.23 24.50 30.06
C GLY A 430 9.75 24.56 30.04
N ASP A 431 10.31 25.68 29.58
CA ASP A 431 11.75 25.93 29.69
C ASP A 431 12.00 26.83 30.90
N ASP A 432 12.39 26.25 32.02
CA ASP A 432 12.44 26.95 33.31
C ASP A 432 13.83 27.54 33.62
N ILE A 433 13.86 28.62 34.39
CA ILE A 433 15.09 29.22 34.91
C ILE A 433 15.12 29.03 36.43
N ILE A 434 16.05 28.23 36.92
CA ILE A 434 16.15 27.88 38.33
C ILE A 434 17.44 28.44 38.94
N THR A 435 17.30 29.10 40.08
CA THR A 435 18.40 29.39 40.99
C THR A 435 18.11 28.75 42.33
N GLY A 436 18.87 27.72 42.72
CA GLY A 436 18.75 27.11 44.05
C GLY A 436 19.22 28.08 45.13
N GLY A 437 20.51 28.37 45.14
CA GLY A 437 21.09 29.42 45.97
C GLY A 437 22.05 28.83 47.00
N ASN A 438 21.92 29.21 48.26
CA ASN A 438 22.82 28.73 49.31
C ASN A 438 22.26 27.48 49.98
N GLY A 439 22.97 26.37 49.89
CA GLY A 439 22.63 25.15 50.62
C GLY A 439 22.85 23.95 49.73
N LEU A 440 22.09 22.89 49.98
CA LEU A 440 22.08 21.69 49.16
C LEU A 440 20.73 21.58 48.46
N ASP A 441 20.68 22.07 47.23
CA ASP A 441 19.43 22.21 46.47
C ASP A 441 19.23 21.04 45.51
N THR A 442 17.99 20.58 45.42
CA THR A 442 17.59 19.43 44.61
C THR A 442 16.50 19.80 43.63
N LEU A 443 16.80 19.70 42.34
CA LEU A 443 15.82 19.80 41.25
C LEU A 443 15.33 18.41 40.86
N VAL A 444 14.02 18.22 40.91
CA VAL A 444 13.36 16.91 40.79
C VAL A 444 12.64 16.80 39.45
N TYR A 445 12.92 15.70 38.75
CA TYR A 445 12.30 15.33 37.48
C TYR A 445 11.49 14.05 37.63
N THR A 446 10.36 13.99 36.94
CA THR A 446 9.45 12.82 37.01
C THR A 446 9.85 11.68 36.08
N GLY A 447 10.70 11.94 35.09
CA GLY A 447 11.23 10.95 34.17
C GLY A 447 12.50 10.25 34.66
N LYS A 448 12.91 9.21 33.95
CA LYS A 448 14.19 8.50 34.19
C LYS A 448 15.36 9.32 33.65
N LYS A 449 16.53 9.26 34.29
CA LYS A 449 17.74 9.99 33.86
C LYS A 449 18.12 9.74 32.40
N ALA A 450 17.88 8.53 31.88
CA ALA A 450 18.15 8.19 30.47
C ALA A 450 17.32 8.99 29.45
N ASN A 451 16.23 9.61 29.88
CA ASN A 451 15.39 10.45 29.03
C ASN A 451 15.92 11.88 28.90
N TYR A 452 16.87 12.28 29.75
CA TYR A 452 17.36 13.65 29.80
C TYR A 452 18.80 13.76 29.29
N THR A 453 19.10 14.88 28.65
CA THR A 453 20.46 15.30 28.32
C THR A 453 20.87 16.38 29.31
N ILE A 454 21.93 16.13 30.07
CA ILE A 454 22.52 17.13 30.99
C ILE A 454 23.77 17.71 30.32
N SER A 455 23.85 19.03 30.27
CA SER A 455 24.99 19.77 29.75
C SER A 455 25.32 20.97 30.63
N GLY A 456 26.42 21.67 30.35
CA GLY A 456 26.90 22.79 31.18
C GLY A 456 27.91 22.36 32.22
N ASN A 457 27.97 23.07 33.34
CA ASN A 457 28.91 22.83 34.44
C ASN A 457 28.20 22.98 35.79
N ALA A 458 28.90 22.70 36.90
CA ALA A 458 28.32 22.67 38.24
C ALA A 458 27.67 24.00 38.70
N THR A 459 27.97 25.14 38.06
CA THR A 459 27.35 26.43 38.42
C THR A 459 26.19 26.81 37.51
N SER A 460 26.05 26.16 36.36
CA SER A 460 24.97 26.38 35.39
C SER A 460 24.79 25.11 34.56
N LEU A 461 23.82 24.30 34.95
CA LEU A 461 23.39 23.10 34.25
C LEU A 461 22.27 23.45 33.27
N VAL A 462 22.27 22.76 32.13
CA VAL A 462 21.14 22.75 31.20
C VAL A 462 20.65 21.31 31.10
N VAL A 463 19.40 21.08 31.48
CA VAL A 463 18.77 19.76 31.54
C VAL A 463 17.63 19.74 30.53
N LYS A 464 17.78 18.91 29.50
CA LYS A 464 16.80 18.81 28.41
C LYS A 464 16.08 17.47 28.47
N ASP A 465 14.76 17.47 28.56
CA ASP A 465 13.93 16.30 28.32
C ASP A 465 13.91 15.97 26.81
N ASN A 466 14.33 14.75 26.43
CA ASN A 466 14.38 14.33 25.03
C ASN A 466 13.07 13.68 24.54
N PHE A 467 12.10 13.41 25.43
CA PHE A 467 10.92 12.60 25.12
C PHE A 467 9.59 13.18 25.61
N GLY A 468 9.61 14.18 26.50
CA GLY A 468 8.43 14.55 27.28
C GLY A 468 8.13 16.04 27.37
N LYS A 469 7.47 16.38 28.49
CA LYS A 469 6.75 17.61 28.77
C LYS A 469 7.55 18.60 29.62
N ASP A 470 8.67 18.14 30.19
CA ASP A 470 9.44 18.90 31.18
C ASP A 470 10.28 20.01 30.51
N GLY A 471 10.46 19.96 29.18
CA GLY A 471 11.13 21.01 28.41
C GLY A 471 12.66 21.07 28.60
N THR A 472 13.24 22.27 28.50
CA THR A 472 14.68 22.53 28.63
C THR A 472 14.95 23.54 29.75
N ASP A 473 15.43 23.03 30.88
CA ASP A 473 15.65 23.82 32.09
C ASP A 473 17.09 24.32 32.19
N THR A 474 17.25 25.54 32.68
CA THR A 474 18.53 26.12 33.06
C THR A 474 18.60 26.26 34.57
N ALA A 475 19.44 25.44 35.21
CA ALA A 475 19.57 25.38 36.66
C ALA A 475 20.96 25.87 37.10
N GLY A 476 20.99 26.96 37.86
CA GLY A 476 22.19 27.49 38.51
C GLY A 476 22.13 27.31 40.03
N GLN A 477 23.29 27.13 40.67
CA GLN A 477 23.39 26.89 42.12
C GLN A 477 22.43 25.77 42.58
N VAL A 478 22.46 24.65 41.86
CA VAL A 478 21.72 23.43 42.20
C VAL A 478 22.71 22.28 42.25
N GLU A 479 22.81 21.64 43.41
CA GLU A 479 23.79 20.58 43.64
C GLU A 479 23.28 19.23 43.17
N ARG A 480 21.96 19.02 43.08
CA ARG A 480 21.39 17.69 42.79
C ARG A 480 20.28 17.73 41.76
N LEU A 481 20.35 16.77 40.84
CA LEU A 481 19.28 16.45 39.92
C LEU A 481 18.71 15.07 40.27
N GLN A 482 17.52 15.03 40.84
CA GLN A 482 16.83 13.80 41.22
C GLN A 482 15.92 13.37 40.08
N PHE A 483 16.17 12.18 39.52
CA PHE A 483 15.30 11.55 38.52
C PHE A 483 14.53 10.40 39.15
N ALA A 484 13.56 9.84 38.42
CA ALA A 484 12.73 8.74 38.90
C ALA A 484 13.50 7.44 39.23
N ASP A 485 14.72 7.27 38.70
CA ASP A 485 15.54 6.07 38.87
C ASP A 485 16.86 6.30 39.62
N VAL A 486 17.48 7.47 39.48
CA VAL A 486 18.77 7.81 40.12
C VAL A 486 18.85 9.30 40.43
N THR A 487 19.78 9.69 41.30
CA THR A 487 20.16 11.09 41.50
C THR A 487 21.56 11.34 40.96
N VAL A 488 21.78 12.53 40.40
CA VAL A 488 23.09 13.01 39.96
C VAL A 488 23.49 14.20 40.83
N ALA A 489 24.56 14.04 41.59
CA ALA A 489 25.10 15.06 42.49
C ALA A 489 26.32 15.77 41.89
N PHE A 490 26.32 17.10 41.93
CA PHE A 490 27.35 17.99 41.38
C PHE A 490 28.24 18.61 42.46
N ASP A 491 27.99 18.33 43.75
CA ASP A 491 28.86 18.66 44.88
C ASP A 491 30.09 17.74 44.94
N VAL A 492 30.86 17.69 43.85
CA VAL A 492 32.07 16.84 43.68
C VAL A 492 33.20 17.17 44.67
N ASN A 493 33.18 18.37 45.24
CA ASN A 493 34.06 18.79 46.32
C ASN A 493 33.42 18.67 47.71
N GLY A 494 32.11 18.41 47.76
CA GLY A 494 31.31 18.25 48.97
C GLY A 494 31.07 16.79 49.32
N VAL A 495 29.88 16.51 49.88
CA VAL A 495 29.53 15.21 50.44
C VAL A 495 29.57 14.11 49.39
N ALA A 496 28.98 14.33 48.21
CA ALA A 496 28.95 13.31 47.16
C ALA A 496 30.35 12.91 46.69
N GLY A 497 31.24 13.89 46.54
CA GLY A 497 32.63 13.66 46.21
C GLY A 497 33.40 12.89 47.28
N GLN A 498 33.26 13.29 48.54
CA GLN A 498 33.90 12.62 49.68
C GLN A 498 33.44 11.16 49.82
N ALA A 499 32.12 10.95 49.72
CA ALA A 499 31.52 9.61 49.77
C ALA A 499 31.99 8.73 48.62
N TYR A 500 32.19 9.26 47.41
CA TYR A 500 32.78 8.49 46.31
C TYR A 500 34.26 8.16 46.56
N ARG A 501 35.05 9.17 46.97
CA ARG A 501 36.49 9.05 47.17
C ARG A 501 36.87 8.08 48.26
N ILE A 502 36.04 7.91 49.29
CA ILE A 502 36.36 6.97 50.38
C ILE A 502 36.27 5.50 49.94
N TYR A 503 35.42 5.15 48.98
CA TYR A 503 35.44 3.81 48.36
C TYR A 503 36.74 3.58 47.58
N GLN A 504 37.22 4.59 46.84
CA GLN A 504 38.51 4.51 46.16
C GLN A 504 39.65 4.34 47.17
N ALA A 505 39.66 5.14 48.24
CA ALA A 505 40.73 5.09 49.25
C ALA A 505 40.72 3.78 50.06
N ALA A 506 39.55 3.29 50.44
CA ALA A 506 39.39 2.10 51.27
C ALA A 506 39.50 0.80 50.47
N PHE A 507 39.03 0.76 49.22
CA PHE A 507 38.87 -0.50 48.48
C PHE A 507 39.50 -0.49 47.09
N GLY A 508 40.03 0.65 46.62
CA GLY A 508 40.65 0.77 45.31
C GLY A 508 39.67 0.59 44.14
N ARG A 509 38.37 0.81 44.37
CA ARG A 509 37.31 0.59 43.37
C ARG A 509 36.25 1.69 43.39
N LYS A 510 35.48 1.77 42.30
CA LYS A 510 34.25 2.56 42.22
C LYS A 510 33.18 2.03 43.20
N PRO A 511 32.42 2.91 43.88
CA PRO A 511 31.28 2.51 44.70
C PRO A 511 30.14 1.87 43.90
N ASP A 512 29.34 1.04 44.57
CA ASP A 512 28.00 0.69 44.11
C ASP A 512 27.00 1.83 44.40
N LEU A 513 25.95 1.96 43.58
CA LEU A 513 25.06 3.12 43.62
C LEU A 513 24.26 3.24 44.93
N ALA A 514 23.86 2.11 45.50
CA ALA A 514 23.01 2.08 46.70
C ALA A 514 23.82 2.36 47.98
N GLY A 515 24.97 1.72 48.13
CA GLY A 515 25.90 1.99 49.24
C GLY A 515 26.41 3.43 49.23
N LEU A 516 26.69 3.97 48.04
CA LEU A 516 27.02 5.39 47.90
C LEU A 516 25.89 6.29 48.38
N GLY A 517 24.65 6.01 47.97
CA GLY A 517 23.48 6.78 48.39
C GLY A 517 23.19 6.71 49.89
N TYR A 518 23.49 5.57 50.54
CA TYR A 518 23.41 5.45 52.00
C TYR A 518 24.38 6.42 52.68
N TRP A 519 25.66 6.42 52.27
CA TRP A 519 26.66 7.28 52.90
C TRP A 519 26.47 8.75 52.59
N ILE A 520 26.07 9.10 51.36
CA ILE A 520 25.71 10.49 51.01
C ILE A 520 24.60 10.97 51.94
N LYS A 521 23.50 10.21 52.08
CA LYS A 521 22.38 10.59 52.94
C LYS A 521 22.75 10.70 54.42
N ASP A 522 23.66 9.86 54.91
CA ASP A 522 24.15 9.93 56.28
C ASP A 522 25.02 11.18 56.50
N MET A 523 25.91 11.48 55.55
CA MET A 523 26.78 12.66 55.58
C MET A 523 26.02 13.98 55.41
N ASP A 524 24.97 14.01 54.59
CA ASP A 524 24.08 15.17 54.44
C ASP A 524 23.37 15.54 55.74
N LYS A 525 23.18 14.57 56.64
CA LYS A 525 22.64 14.79 58.00
C LYS A 525 23.71 15.22 59.01
N GLY A 526 24.95 15.37 58.58
CA GLY A 526 26.07 15.83 59.40
C GLY A 526 27.04 14.74 59.87
N SER A 527 26.93 13.49 59.41
CA SER A 527 27.96 12.49 59.69
C SER A 527 29.30 12.88 59.09
N SER A 528 30.36 12.81 59.90
CA SER A 528 31.71 13.14 59.44
C SER A 528 32.29 12.06 58.53
N LEU A 529 33.20 12.43 57.63
CA LEU A 529 33.95 11.48 56.81
C LEU A 529 34.71 10.44 57.65
N THR A 530 35.18 10.82 58.84
CA THR A 530 35.82 9.87 59.78
C THR A 530 34.83 8.85 60.35
N THR A 531 33.57 9.25 60.58
CA THR A 531 32.49 8.34 60.99
C THR A 531 32.21 7.32 59.89
N VAL A 532 32.10 7.79 58.65
CA VAL A 532 31.94 6.92 57.46
C VAL A 532 33.11 5.96 57.33
N ALA A 533 34.35 6.45 57.44
CA ALA A 533 35.55 5.63 57.46
C ALA A 533 35.50 4.54 58.53
N ALA A 534 35.07 4.87 59.75
CA ALA A 534 34.91 3.89 60.81
C ALA A 534 33.85 2.82 60.47
N GLY A 535 32.76 3.21 59.80
CA GLY A 535 31.78 2.27 59.25
C GLY A 535 32.37 1.30 58.23
N PHE A 536 33.26 1.78 57.35
CA PHE A 536 33.96 0.93 56.39
C PHE A 536 34.82 -0.13 57.10
N PHE A 537 35.54 0.24 58.15
CA PHE A 537 36.31 -0.72 58.97
C PHE A 537 35.43 -1.83 59.57
N GLN A 538 34.15 -1.55 59.82
CA GLN A 538 33.20 -2.55 60.33
C GLN A 538 32.61 -3.45 59.26
N SER A 539 32.66 -3.03 57.99
CA SER A 539 32.13 -3.78 56.86
C SER A 539 32.81 -5.13 56.67
N ALA A 540 32.07 -6.10 56.14
CA ALA A 540 32.62 -7.41 55.82
C ALA A 540 33.72 -7.32 54.75
N GLU A 541 33.55 -6.42 53.78
CA GLU A 541 34.51 -6.18 52.69
C GLU A 541 35.86 -5.70 53.23
N PHE A 542 35.87 -4.73 54.14
CA PHE A 542 37.11 -4.26 54.74
C PHE A 542 37.82 -5.36 55.53
N LYS A 543 37.08 -6.13 56.34
CA LYS A 543 37.64 -7.26 57.10
C LYS A 543 38.19 -8.36 56.18
N GLN A 544 37.60 -8.55 55.00
CA GLN A 544 38.09 -9.50 54.01
C GLN A 544 39.38 -9.02 53.34
N LEU A 545 39.47 -7.74 52.98
CA LEU A 545 40.61 -7.16 52.28
C LEU A 545 41.81 -6.91 53.20
N TYR A 546 41.56 -6.43 54.42
CA TYR A 546 42.60 -6.00 55.36
C TYR A 546 42.85 -7.03 56.48
N GLY A 547 41.92 -7.96 56.69
CA GLY A 547 41.87 -8.84 57.86
C GLY A 547 41.02 -8.26 59.00
N SER A 548 40.62 -9.10 59.95
CA SER A 548 39.75 -8.68 61.08
C SER A 548 40.41 -7.70 62.05
N SER A 549 41.75 -7.74 62.14
CA SER A 549 42.57 -6.86 62.99
C SER A 549 43.86 -6.50 62.24
N PRO A 550 43.80 -5.64 61.21
CA PRO A 550 44.95 -5.32 60.37
C PRO A 550 46.05 -4.65 61.17
N SER A 551 47.31 -4.97 60.86
CA SER A 551 48.45 -4.23 61.40
C SER A 551 48.50 -2.81 60.82
N ILE A 552 49.13 -1.87 61.55
CA ILE A 552 49.36 -0.50 61.04
C ILE A 552 50.13 -0.52 59.72
N SER A 553 51.11 -1.43 59.57
CA SER A 553 51.84 -1.60 58.32
C SER A 553 50.92 -2.02 57.17
N THR A 554 50.00 -2.95 57.42
CA THR A 554 49.01 -3.39 56.43
C THR A 554 48.11 -2.23 56.00
N LEU A 555 47.62 -1.43 56.94
CA LEU A 555 46.76 -0.28 56.64
C LEU A 555 47.48 0.74 55.76
N ILE A 556 48.67 1.20 56.18
CA ILE A 556 49.43 2.23 55.47
C ILE A 556 49.77 1.78 54.04
N ASN A 557 50.31 0.57 53.88
CA ASN A 557 50.67 0.07 52.55
C ASN A 557 49.46 0.01 51.61
N ASN A 558 48.30 -0.45 52.09
CA ASN A 558 47.10 -0.52 51.26
C ASN A 558 46.51 0.87 50.96
N PHE A 559 46.53 1.82 51.90
CA PHE A 559 46.06 3.19 51.63
C PHE A 559 46.93 3.88 50.57
N TYR A 560 48.25 3.72 50.66
CA TYR A 560 49.17 4.19 49.62
C TYR A 560 48.91 3.50 48.27
N GLN A 561 48.67 2.19 48.27
CA GLN A 561 48.41 1.46 47.05
C GLN A 561 47.07 1.88 46.39
N ASN A 562 46.03 2.10 47.17
CA ASN A 562 44.71 2.45 46.66
C ASN A 562 44.61 3.89 46.16
N VAL A 563 45.27 4.83 46.86
CA VAL A 563 45.19 6.27 46.58
C VAL A 563 46.32 6.75 45.66
N LEU A 564 47.54 6.26 45.87
CA LEU A 564 48.74 6.72 45.18
C LEU A 564 49.29 5.71 44.17
N HIS A 565 48.74 4.48 44.12
CA HIS A 565 49.17 3.41 43.23
C HIS A 565 50.67 3.09 43.31
N ARG A 566 51.25 3.28 44.50
CA ARG A 566 52.65 3.03 44.80
C ARG A 566 52.82 2.56 46.23
N ALA A 567 53.96 1.93 46.51
CA ALA A 567 54.39 1.74 47.89
C ALA A 567 54.73 3.09 48.55
N PRO A 568 54.51 3.22 49.88
CA PRO A 568 55.01 4.37 50.62
C PRO A 568 56.54 4.42 50.54
N ASP A 569 57.08 5.63 50.39
CA ASP A 569 58.47 5.87 50.72
C ASP A 569 58.69 5.78 52.24
N GLN A 570 59.95 5.58 52.66
CA GLN A 570 60.28 5.34 54.06
C GLN A 570 59.81 6.49 54.97
N ALA A 571 59.98 7.75 54.55
CA ALA A 571 59.59 8.91 55.34
C ALA A 571 58.06 9.01 55.51
N GLY A 572 57.30 8.77 54.44
CA GLY A 572 55.85 8.72 54.47
C GLY A 572 55.32 7.58 55.36
N PHE A 573 55.90 6.38 55.23
CA PHE A 573 55.54 5.25 56.10
C PHE A 573 55.80 5.57 57.57
N ASP A 574 56.99 6.10 57.89
CA ASP A 574 57.38 6.43 59.27
C ASP A 574 56.50 7.53 59.86
N TYR A 575 56.11 8.54 59.06
CA TYR A 575 55.18 9.58 59.49
C TYR A 575 53.84 8.97 59.91
N TRP A 576 53.16 8.23 59.04
CA TRP A 576 51.85 7.65 59.33
C TRP A 576 51.89 6.62 60.44
N SER A 577 52.93 5.78 60.46
CA SER A 577 53.15 4.78 61.51
C SER A 577 53.29 5.43 62.88
N ASN A 578 54.04 6.53 62.98
CA ASN A 578 54.19 7.28 64.23
C ASN A 578 52.88 7.92 64.69
N GLN A 579 52.09 8.50 63.79
CA GLN A 579 50.80 9.10 64.14
C GLN A 579 49.81 8.06 64.69
N LEU A 580 49.72 6.90 64.03
CA LEU A 580 48.83 5.80 64.42
C LEU A 580 49.28 5.12 65.72
N ASN A 581 50.57 4.81 65.88
CA ASN A 581 51.09 4.15 67.09
C ASN A 581 50.97 5.02 68.35
N LYS A 582 51.08 6.35 68.21
CA LYS A 582 50.93 7.30 69.32
C LYS A 582 49.48 7.68 69.61
N GLY A 583 48.51 7.16 68.82
CA GLY A 583 47.10 7.50 68.96
C GLY A 583 46.77 8.96 68.60
N MET A 584 47.65 9.65 67.87
CA MET A 584 47.44 11.03 67.42
C MET A 584 46.34 11.12 66.35
N ILE A 585 46.16 10.03 65.60
CA ILE A 585 45.06 9.85 64.65
C ILE A 585 44.52 8.43 64.78
N SER A 586 43.22 8.25 64.61
CA SER A 586 42.63 6.91 64.52
C SER A 586 42.89 6.30 63.14
N PRO A 587 42.83 4.96 63.00
CA PRO A 587 42.88 4.31 61.68
C PRO A 587 41.83 4.85 60.69
N ALA A 588 40.61 5.11 61.17
CA ALA A 588 39.54 5.74 60.38
C ALA A 588 39.88 7.18 60.01
N GLY A 589 40.49 7.94 60.93
CA GLY A 589 40.98 9.29 60.67
C GLY A 589 42.08 9.30 59.60
N ALA A 590 43.01 8.35 59.66
CA ALA A 590 44.04 8.20 58.63
C ALA A 590 43.42 7.91 57.27
N LEU A 591 42.48 6.96 57.17
CA LEU A 591 41.76 6.69 55.92
C LEU A 591 41.05 7.94 55.38
N ALA A 592 40.38 8.71 56.24
CA ALA A 592 39.76 9.99 55.85
C ALA A 592 40.79 11.00 55.32
N SER A 593 41.97 11.09 55.92
CA SER A 593 43.06 11.95 55.42
C SER A 593 43.61 11.50 54.07
N PHE A 594 43.73 10.18 53.82
CA PHE A 594 44.09 9.65 52.51
C PHE A 594 42.97 9.87 51.47
N CYS A 595 41.71 9.76 51.88
CA CYS A 595 40.55 10.02 51.02
C CYS A 595 40.56 11.44 50.45
N GLU A 596 40.88 12.44 51.29
CA GLU A 596 40.90 13.85 50.91
C GLU A 596 42.29 14.39 50.57
N SER A 597 43.26 13.51 50.31
CA SER A 597 44.55 13.95 49.79
C SER A 597 44.39 14.54 48.39
N ALA A 598 45.26 15.51 48.05
CA ALA A 598 45.28 16.12 46.73
C ALA A 598 45.49 15.06 45.62
N GLU A 599 46.27 14.02 45.92
CA GLU A 599 46.46 12.89 45.03
C GLU A 599 45.16 12.13 44.77
N ASN A 600 44.38 11.77 45.79
CA ASN A 600 43.13 11.03 45.59
C ASN A 600 42.09 11.85 44.84
N GLN A 601 41.97 13.13 45.19
CA GLN A 601 41.07 14.05 44.48
C GLN A 601 41.44 14.14 43.00
N ALA A 602 42.73 14.28 42.67
CA ALA A 602 43.21 14.32 41.30
C ALA A 602 42.99 13.01 40.53
N GLN A 603 43.08 11.85 41.19
CA GLN A 603 42.81 10.55 40.57
C GLN A 603 41.32 10.36 40.26
N VAL A 604 40.46 10.81 41.16
CA VAL A 604 39.01 10.54 41.07
C VAL A 604 38.26 11.57 40.23
N ILE A 605 38.76 12.82 40.13
CA ILE A 605 38.02 13.93 39.50
C ILE A 605 37.54 13.60 38.08
N GLY A 606 38.34 12.92 37.27
CA GLY A 606 37.96 12.53 35.90
C GLY A 606 36.74 11.59 35.83
N GLN A 607 36.44 10.87 36.91
CA GLN A 607 35.29 9.96 37.01
C GLN A 607 34.01 10.66 37.50
N ILE A 608 34.14 11.75 38.25
CA ILE A 608 33.03 12.41 38.94
C ILE A 608 32.73 13.84 38.47
N GLN A 609 33.61 14.44 37.64
CA GLN A 609 33.47 15.82 37.16
C GLN A 609 32.16 16.14 36.43
N ASN A 610 31.49 15.12 35.87
CA ASN A 610 30.19 15.26 35.19
C ASN A 610 29.00 14.89 36.10
N GLY A 611 29.24 14.83 37.41
CA GLY A 611 28.26 14.44 38.42
C GLY A 611 28.46 13.01 38.92
N VAL A 612 28.18 12.83 40.21
CA VAL A 612 28.19 11.56 40.94
C VAL A 612 26.80 10.94 40.87
N VAL A 613 26.65 9.85 40.13
CA VAL A 613 25.37 9.12 40.05
C VAL A 613 25.25 8.16 41.23
N TYR A 614 24.10 8.17 41.91
CA TYR A 614 23.77 7.26 43.00
C TYR A 614 22.27 6.95 43.06
N THR A 615 21.90 5.94 43.84
CA THR A 615 20.49 5.63 44.14
C THR A 615 20.19 6.14 45.53
N GLU A 616 19.18 7.00 45.69
CA GLU A 616 18.83 7.52 47.02
C GLU A 616 18.46 6.41 48.00
N TRP A 617 18.99 6.51 49.22
CA TRP A 617 18.61 5.61 50.30
C TRP A 617 17.26 6.05 50.90
N LEU A 618 16.23 5.21 50.83
CA LEU A 618 14.89 5.58 51.33
C LEU A 618 14.60 5.20 52.78
N GLY A 619 15.43 4.35 53.41
CA GLY A 619 15.23 3.90 54.79
C GLY A 619 15.35 2.41 54.92
#